data_AF-A0A0D0AXI4-F1
#
_entry.id   AF-A0A0D0AXI4-F1
#
_cell.length_a   1.000
_cell.length_b   1.000
_cell.length_c   1.000
_cell.angle_alpha   90.00
_cell.angle_beta   90.00
_cell.angle_gamma   90.00
#
_symmetry.space_group_name_H-M   'P 1'
#
loop_
_entity.id
_entity.type
_entity.pdbx_description
1 polymer ?
#
loop_
_entity_poly.entity_id
_entity_poly.type
_entity_poly.pdbx_seq_one_letter_code
_entity_poly.pdbx_strand_id
1 'polypeptide(L)'
;MDEDLQRVLTVMNASWAQGTKESYGAGLLVFHVFYDTQSIPELQRCPADNITILTFIASCTGSYTGKTIANYVYAVRAWHILHGQTWNMQQHELKTALDGAAKQAPRTLHHRIHPSDSGSFQLDTPLNAAVFTCLTGTFYSLARLGEFTVQSIKAFNEDSHSLHKDISQRRRCILGESNRHN
;
A
#
# COMPACT_ATOMS: atom_id res chain seq x y z
N MET A 1 -7.52 30.31 16.41
CA MET A 1 -6.50 30.27 15.34
C MET A 1 -5.95 28.85 15.19
N ASP A 2 -5.18 28.31 16.13
CA ASP A 2 -4.65 26.94 16.00
C ASP A 2 -5.74 25.85 16.02
N GLU A 3 -6.76 26.02 16.87
CA GLU A 3 -7.87 25.05 16.98
C GLU A 3 -8.75 25.02 15.72
N ASP A 4 -9.00 26.18 15.11
CA ASP A 4 -9.76 26.30 13.86
C ASP A 4 -9.00 25.68 12.69
N LEU A 5 -7.69 25.89 12.62
CA LEU A 5 -6.80 25.26 11.64
C LEU A 5 -6.82 23.74 11.78
N GLN A 6 -6.73 23.21 13.01
CA GLN A 6 -6.79 21.77 13.27
C GLN A 6 -8.14 21.16 12.83
N ARG A 7 -9.26 21.87 13.04
CA ARG A 7 -10.58 21.42 12.57
C ARG A 7 -10.65 21.39 11.05
N VAL A 8 -10.14 22.42 10.38
CA VAL A 8 -10.07 22.48 8.91
C VAL A 8 -9.20 21.35 8.34
N LEU A 9 -8.02 21.11 8.92
CA LEU A 9 -7.14 20.00 8.55
C LEU A 9 -7.82 18.64 8.77
N THR A 10 -8.59 18.48 9.85
CA THR A 10 -9.32 17.24 10.14
C THR A 10 -10.39 16.96 9.08
N VAL A 11 -11.17 17.96 8.69
CA VAL A 11 -12.19 17.84 7.65
C VAL A 11 -11.56 17.55 6.29
N MET A 12 -10.48 18.26 5.92
CA MET A 12 -9.77 17.99 4.68
C MET A 12 -9.15 16.59 4.67
N ASN A 13 -8.56 16.14 5.78
CA ASN A 13 -8.03 14.79 5.91
C ASN A 13 -9.12 13.72 5.81
N ALA A 14 -10.35 13.99 6.25
CA ALA A 14 -11.45 13.03 6.11
C ALA A 14 -11.83 12.74 4.65
N SER A 15 -11.46 13.60 3.69
CA SER A 15 -11.74 13.41 2.27
C SER A 15 -10.94 12.28 1.61
N TRP A 16 -9.84 11.83 2.23
CA TRP A 16 -8.98 10.78 1.68
C TRP A 16 -9.20 9.42 2.34
N ALA A 17 -9.18 8.35 1.54
CA ALA A 17 -9.18 6.98 2.02
C ALA A 17 -7.92 6.68 2.85
N GLN A 18 -8.01 5.73 3.78
CA GLN A 18 -6.91 5.38 4.69
C GLN A 18 -5.61 5.02 3.95
N GLY A 19 -5.69 4.17 2.91
CA GLY A 19 -4.51 3.82 2.11
C GLY A 19 -3.90 5.00 1.33
N THR A 20 -4.70 6.01 0.99
CA THR A 20 -4.21 7.25 0.38
C THR A 20 -3.44 8.08 1.41
N LYS A 21 -3.93 8.18 2.65
CA LYS A 21 -3.23 8.88 3.75
C LYS A 21 -1.89 8.25 4.04
N GLU A 22 -1.82 6.92 4.08
CA GLU A 22 -0.57 6.18 4.30
C GLU A 22 0.42 6.43 3.16
N SER A 23 -0.05 6.36 1.92
CA SER A 23 0.78 6.66 0.74
C SER A 23 1.26 8.11 0.73
N TYR A 24 0.42 9.04 1.16
CA TYR A 24 0.77 10.45 1.26
C TYR A 24 1.77 10.72 2.39
N GLY A 25 1.56 10.11 3.56
CA GLY A 25 2.50 10.18 4.68
C GLY A 25 3.88 9.66 4.29
N ALA A 26 3.94 8.53 3.58
CA ALA A 26 5.20 8.00 3.04
C ALA A 26 5.85 8.97 2.06
N GLY A 27 5.09 9.55 1.12
CA GLY A 27 5.61 10.52 0.16
C GLY A 27 6.15 11.80 0.81
N LEU A 28 5.45 12.30 1.82
CA LEU A 28 5.85 13.49 2.56
C LEU A 28 7.11 13.23 3.39
N LEU A 29 7.23 12.05 4.00
CA LEU A 29 8.44 11.64 4.71
C LEU A 29 9.66 11.63 3.76
N VAL A 30 9.54 10.99 2.60
CA VAL A 30 10.62 10.92 1.60
C VAL A 30 11.00 12.33 1.11
N PHE A 31 10.02 13.21 0.95
CA PHE A 31 10.25 14.61 0.59
C PHE A 31 11.02 15.38 1.67
N HIS A 32 10.65 15.23 2.95
CA HIS A 32 11.37 15.87 4.05
C HIS A 32 12.80 15.34 4.18
N VAL A 33 13.00 14.02 4.07
CA VAL A 33 14.35 13.42 4.06
C VAL A 33 15.19 13.99 2.91
N PHE A 34 14.62 14.17 1.72
CA PHE A 34 15.32 14.82 0.61
C PHE A 34 15.77 16.25 0.96
N TYR A 35 14.93 17.05 1.61
CA TYR A 35 15.33 18.39 2.09
C TYR A 35 16.36 18.34 3.22
N ASP A 36 16.30 17.35 4.11
CA ASP A 36 17.30 17.13 5.15
C ASP A 36 18.68 16.85 4.53
N THR A 37 18.74 16.05 3.45
CA THR A 37 20.00 15.80 2.72
C THR A 37 20.58 17.07 2.08
N GLN A 38 19.74 18.06 1.78
CA GLN A 38 20.16 19.35 1.24
C GLN A 38 20.37 20.42 2.34
N SER A 39 20.26 20.04 3.62
CA SER A 39 20.40 20.93 4.77
C SER A 39 19.43 22.13 4.76
N ILE A 40 18.24 21.96 4.20
CA ILE A 40 17.22 23.01 4.13
C ILE A 40 16.30 22.93 5.36
N PRO A 41 16.16 24.01 6.15
CA PRO A 41 15.29 24.07 7.32
C PRO A 41 13.81 23.79 6.99
N GLU A 42 13.08 23.18 7.91
CA GLU A 42 11.66 22.83 7.74
C GLU A 42 10.77 24.03 7.37
N LEU A 43 11.04 25.18 7.98
CA LEU A 43 10.34 26.45 7.72
C LEU A 43 10.46 26.93 6.27
N GLN A 44 11.46 26.47 5.52
CA GLN A 44 11.70 26.85 4.12
C GLN A 44 11.21 25.80 3.12
N ARG A 45 10.56 24.73 3.60
CA ARG A 45 10.06 23.63 2.74
C ARG A 45 8.72 23.96 2.08
N CYS A 46 8.04 24.99 2.57
CA CYS A 46 6.76 25.47 2.04
C CYS A 46 6.81 26.99 1.88
N PRO A 47 6.57 27.55 0.69
CA PRO A 47 6.26 26.87 -0.57
C PRO A 47 7.50 26.23 -1.22
N ALA A 48 7.36 25.03 -1.75
CA ALA A 48 8.39 24.38 -2.54
C ALA A 48 8.48 25.04 -3.94
N ASP A 49 9.70 25.37 -4.37
CA ASP A 49 9.94 25.88 -5.72
C ASP A 49 9.83 24.77 -6.77
N ASN A 50 9.51 25.18 -8.00
CA ASN A 50 9.35 24.26 -9.13
C ASN A 50 10.62 23.45 -9.40
N ILE A 51 11.79 24.08 -9.33
CA ILE A 51 13.06 23.36 -9.52
C ILE A 51 13.26 22.32 -8.43
N THR A 52 12.95 22.62 -7.17
CA THR A 52 13.17 21.69 -6.07
C THR A 52 12.29 20.45 -6.16
N ILE A 53 11.05 20.58 -6.63
CA ILE A 53 10.16 19.44 -6.90
C ILE A 53 10.68 18.60 -8.07
N LEU A 54 11.20 19.23 -9.13
CA LEU A 54 11.81 18.50 -10.25
C LEU A 54 13.08 17.75 -9.81
N THR A 55 13.92 18.38 -8.99
CA THR A 55 15.11 17.72 -8.40
C THR A 55 14.71 16.56 -7.50
N PHE A 56 13.64 16.70 -6.71
CA PHE A 56 13.08 15.62 -5.91
C PHE A 56 12.59 14.43 -6.76
N ILE A 57 11.91 14.70 -7.88
CA ILE A 57 11.48 13.64 -8.82
C ILE A 57 12.72 12.93 -9.40
N ALA A 58 13.74 13.70 -9.78
CA ALA A 58 14.99 13.15 -10.29
C ALA A 58 15.71 12.28 -9.25
N SER A 59 15.76 12.69 -7.98
CA SER A 59 16.39 11.90 -6.91
C SER A 59 15.65 10.59 -6.61
N CYS A 60 14.35 10.53 -6.87
CA CYS A 60 13.54 9.31 -6.70
C CYS A 60 13.61 8.37 -7.91
N THR A 61 14.12 8.85 -9.05
CA THR A 61 14.15 8.10 -10.31
C THR A 61 15.09 6.90 -10.20
N GLY A 62 14.71 5.77 -10.79
CA GLY A 62 15.47 4.51 -10.72
C GLY A 62 15.31 3.73 -9.40
N SER A 63 14.88 4.38 -8.32
CA SER A 63 14.61 3.72 -7.03
C SER A 63 13.13 3.32 -6.86
N TYR A 64 12.22 4.12 -7.43
CA TYR A 64 10.78 3.92 -7.28
C TYR A 64 10.08 3.81 -8.64
N THR A 65 8.90 3.21 -8.67
CA THR A 65 8.06 3.19 -9.87
C THR A 65 7.53 4.60 -10.18
N GLY A 66 7.31 4.92 -11.46
CA GLY A 66 6.73 6.22 -11.84
C GLY A 66 5.41 6.53 -11.13
N LYS A 67 4.57 5.50 -10.89
CA LYS A 67 3.32 5.64 -10.12
C LYS A 67 3.57 6.04 -8.66
N THR A 68 4.58 5.44 -8.03
CA THR A 68 4.98 5.78 -6.66
C THR A 68 5.47 7.23 -6.58
N ILE A 69 6.33 7.65 -7.52
CA ILE A 69 6.86 9.01 -7.56
C ILE A 69 5.73 10.03 -7.77
N ALA A 70 4.78 9.75 -8.67
CA ALA A 70 3.61 10.60 -8.87
C ALA A 70 2.77 10.74 -7.58
N ASN A 71 2.55 9.64 -6.86
CA ASN A 71 1.85 9.67 -5.57
C ASN A 71 2.58 10.55 -4.53
N TYR A 72 3.91 10.52 -4.50
CA TYR A 72 4.68 11.38 -3.61
C TYR A 72 4.49 12.86 -3.95
N VAL A 73 4.52 13.22 -5.24
CA VAL A 73 4.23 14.60 -5.66
C VAL A 73 2.81 15.03 -5.27
N TYR A 74 1.81 14.14 -5.42
CA TYR A 74 0.44 14.45 -4.99
C TYR A 74 0.34 14.65 -3.48
N ALA A 75 1.12 13.91 -2.69
CA ALA A 75 1.23 14.10 -1.26
C ALA A 75 1.78 15.49 -0.91
N VAL A 76 2.88 15.89 -1.56
CA VAL A 76 3.48 17.22 -1.37
C VAL A 76 2.48 18.31 -1.77
N ARG A 77 1.77 18.15 -2.90
CA ARG A 77 0.71 19.08 -3.31
C ARG A 77 -0.41 19.18 -2.29
N ALA A 78 -0.90 18.05 -1.78
CA ALA A 78 -1.94 18.04 -0.75
C ALA A 78 -1.46 18.74 0.52
N TRP A 79 -0.22 18.50 0.94
CA TRP A 79 0.40 19.18 2.07
C TRP A 79 0.47 20.71 1.89
N HIS A 80 0.82 21.21 0.71
CA HIS A 80 0.80 22.65 0.41
C HIS A 80 -0.60 23.25 0.50
N ILE A 81 -1.61 22.57 -0.06
CA ILE A 81 -3.01 23.00 0.01
C ILE A 81 -3.50 23.03 1.46
N LEU A 82 -3.14 22.02 2.26
CA LEU A 82 -3.49 21.94 3.68
C LEU A 82 -2.91 23.11 4.49
N HIS A 83 -1.70 23.58 4.15
CA HIS A 83 -1.04 24.72 4.80
C HIS A 83 -1.45 26.08 4.20
N GLY A 84 -2.46 26.12 3.31
CA GLY A 84 -2.94 27.35 2.69
C GLY A 84 -1.96 27.96 1.68
N GLN A 85 -0.97 27.20 1.23
CA GLN A 85 0.02 27.66 0.26
C GLN A 85 -0.43 27.39 -1.17
N THR A 86 -0.18 28.34 -2.07
CA THR A 86 -0.54 28.19 -3.48
C THR A 86 0.40 27.23 -4.18
N TRP A 87 -0.16 26.22 -4.84
CA TRP A 87 0.60 25.28 -5.67
C TRP A 87 0.91 25.89 -7.05
N ASN A 88 2.04 26.59 -7.17
CA ASN A 88 2.47 27.24 -8.42
C ASN A 88 3.53 26.40 -9.15
N MET A 89 3.09 25.29 -9.77
CA MET A 89 3.97 24.40 -10.55
C MET A 89 3.65 24.47 -12.04
N GLN A 90 4.68 24.52 -12.89
CA GLN A 90 4.52 24.32 -14.31
C GLN A 90 4.07 22.87 -14.60
N GLN A 91 2.78 22.68 -14.91
CA GLN A 91 2.21 21.35 -15.14
C GLN A 91 2.91 20.58 -16.26
N HIS A 92 3.39 21.28 -17.29
CA HIS A 92 4.09 20.66 -18.42
C HIS A 92 5.47 20.11 -18.02
N GLU A 93 6.24 20.86 -17.22
CA GLU A 93 7.54 20.42 -16.71
C GLU A 93 7.38 19.25 -15.74
N LEU A 94 6.41 19.36 -14.83
CA LEU A 94 6.10 18.30 -13.87
C LEU A 94 5.71 17.00 -14.59
N LYS A 95 4.82 17.09 -15.58
CA LYS A 95 4.41 15.93 -16.38
C LYS A 95 5.60 15.33 -17.12
N THR A 96 6.43 16.16 -17.74
CA THR A 96 7.61 15.71 -18.49
C THR A 96 8.60 14.99 -17.58
N ALA A 97 8.83 15.51 -16.37
CA ALA A 97 9.70 14.89 -15.37
C ALA A 97 9.15 13.55 -14.88
N LEU A 98 7.84 13.46 -14.60
CA LEU A 98 7.19 12.21 -14.21
C LEU A 98 7.24 11.16 -15.33
N ASP A 99 7.00 11.57 -16.58
CA ASP A 99 7.08 10.69 -17.75
C ASP A 99 8.52 10.19 -17.97
N GLY A 100 9.52 11.06 -17.76
CA GLY A 100 10.93 10.69 -17.79
C GLY A 100 11.29 9.69 -16.68
N ALA A 101 10.86 9.98 -15.45
CA ALA A 101 11.09 9.11 -14.29
C ALA A 101 10.43 7.74 -14.47
N ALA A 102 9.23 7.68 -15.06
CA ALA A 102 8.53 6.43 -15.35
C ALA A 102 9.30 5.55 -16.37
N LYS A 103 9.94 6.14 -17.37
CA LYS A 103 10.77 5.42 -18.34
C LYS A 103 12.08 4.91 -17.74
N GLN A 104 12.58 5.59 -16.73
CA GLN A 104 13.80 5.23 -16.00
C GLN A 104 13.51 4.42 -14.72
N ALA A 105 12.23 4.12 -14.45
CA ALA A 105 11.86 3.26 -13.34
C ALA A 105 12.60 1.92 -13.47
N PRO A 106 13.02 1.32 -12.34
CA PRO A 106 13.68 0.03 -12.38
C PRO A 106 12.75 -0.93 -13.13
N ARG A 107 13.31 -1.70 -14.09
CA ARG A 107 12.55 -2.75 -14.77
C ARG A 107 12.00 -3.63 -13.66
N THR A 108 10.70 -3.51 -13.39
CA THR A 108 10.00 -4.40 -12.50
C THR A 108 10.16 -5.78 -13.11
N LEU A 109 11.00 -6.59 -12.51
CA LEU A 109 10.97 -8.03 -12.73
C LEU A 109 9.59 -8.45 -12.24
N HIS A 110 8.61 -8.40 -13.14
CA HIS A 110 7.33 -9.05 -12.97
C HIS A 110 7.59 -10.56 -13.04
N HIS A 111 8.39 -11.09 -12.11
CA HIS A 111 8.31 -12.50 -11.83
C HIS A 111 6.92 -12.68 -11.23
N ARG A 112 5.99 -13.10 -12.07
CA ARG A 112 4.72 -13.63 -11.58
C ARG A 112 5.12 -14.85 -10.77
N ILE A 113 5.18 -14.70 -9.46
CA ILE A 113 5.47 -15.82 -8.56
C ILE A 113 4.22 -16.68 -8.61
N HIS A 114 4.30 -17.82 -9.27
CA HIS A 114 3.23 -18.80 -9.20
C HIS A 114 3.31 -19.48 -7.83
N PRO A 115 2.17 -19.83 -7.20
CA PRO A 115 2.19 -20.65 -5.99
C PRO A 115 2.92 -21.98 -6.19
N SER A 116 3.00 -22.48 -7.42
CA SER A 116 3.78 -23.67 -7.79
C SER A 116 5.30 -23.45 -7.79
N ASP A 117 5.75 -22.19 -7.87
CA ASP A 117 7.19 -21.83 -7.82
C ASP A 117 7.71 -21.79 -6.37
N SER A 118 6.86 -21.99 -5.36
CA SER A 118 7.25 -22.09 -3.95
C SER A 118 7.85 -23.46 -3.63
N GLY A 119 8.88 -23.87 -4.38
CA GLY A 119 9.45 -25.22 -4.44
C GLY A 119 10.05 -25.80 -3.14
N SER A 120 9.67 -25.33 -1.95
CA SER A 120 10.18 -25.80 -0.67
C SER A 120 9.27 -25.50 0.54
N PHE A 121 7.96 -25.26 0.35
CA PHE A 121 7.10 -24.99 1.51
C PHE A 121 6.80 -26.29 2.29
N GLN A 122 7.49 -26.50 3.41
CA GLN A 122 7.25 -27.62 4.31
C GLN A 122 5.87 -27.48 4.97
N LEU A 123 4.90 -28.29 4.53
CA LEU A 123 3.51 -28.29 5.02
C LEU A 123 3.34 -29.00 6.38
N ASP A 124 4.44 -29.38 7.04
CA ASP A 124 4.42 -30.12 8.30
C ASP A 124 3.93 -29.29 9.50
N THR A 125 3.96 -27.95 9.38
CA THR A 125 3.42 -27.06 10.40
C THR A 125 2.04 -26.52 10.00
N PRO A 126 1.08 -26.41 10.94
CA PRO A 126 -0.25 -25.85 10.65
C PRO A 126 -0.19 -24.40 10.18
N LEU A 127 0.84 -23.65 10.59
CA LEU A 127 1.11 -22.30 10.10
C LEU A 127 1.45 -22.30 8.61
N ASN A 128 2.37 -23.18 8.18
CA ASN A 128 2.73 -23.28 6.77
C ASN A 128 1.54 -23.80 5.94
N ALA A 129 0.78 -24.77 6.43
CA ALA A 129 -0.44 -25.21 5.74
C ALA A 129 -1.45 -24.06 5.55
N ALA A 130 -1.66 -23.21 6.56
CA ALA A 130 -2.54 -22.05 6.48
C ALA A 130 -2.02 -20.98 5.49
N VAL A 131 -0.71 -20.68 5.50
CA VAL A 131 -0.11 -19.72 4.57
C VAL A 131 -0.21 -20.20 3.13
N PHE A 132 0.06 -21.49 2.87
CA PHE A 132 -0.01 -22.06 1.53
C PHE A 132 -1.45 -22.12 0.98
N THR A 133 -2.42 -22.50 1.81
CA THR A 133 -3.84 -22.50 1.42
C THR A 133 -4.37 -21.09 1.18
N CYS A 134 -3.94 -20.10 1.97
CA CYS A 134 -4.28 -18.71 1.73
C CYS A 134 -3.65 -18.19 0.42
N LEU A 135 -2.39 -18.50 0.16
CA LEU A 135 -1.68 -18.11 -1.06
C LEU A 135 -2.33 -18.71 -2.31
N THR A 136 -2.58 -20.02 -2.31
CA THR A 136 -3.23 -20.71 -3.43
C THR A 136 -4.69 -20.27 -3.59
N GLY A 137 -5.42 -20.13 -2.49
CA GLY A 137 -6.81 -19.66 -2.47
C GLY A 137 -6.95 -18.27 -3.07
N THR A 138 -6.16 -17.30 -2.61
CA THR A 138 -6.13 -15.93 -3.16
C THR A 138 -5.71 -15.91 -4.63
N PHE A 139 -4.70 -16.71 -5.00
CA PHE A 139 -4.20 -16.78 -6.36
C PHE A 139 -5.26 -17.29 -7.36
N TYR A 140 -5.94 -18.40 -7.05
CA TYR A 140 -6.93 -19.00 -7.96
C TYR A 140 -8.30 -18.32 -7.92
N SER A 141 -8.66 -17.70 -6.81
CA SER A 141 -9.91 -16.93 -6.72
C SER A 141 -9.81 -15.50 -7.23
N LEU A 142 -8.59 -15.01 -7.52
CA LEU A 142 -8.29 -13.61 -7.85
C LEU A 142 -8.75 -12.62 -6.76
N ALA A 143 -9.00 -13.09 -5.54
CA ALA A 143 -9.42 -12.24 -4.44
C ALA A 143 -8.23 -11.62 -3.72
N ARG A 144 -8.48 -10.52 -2.99
CA ARG A 144 -7.43 -9.79 -2.28
C ARG A 144 -6.98 -10.59 -1.05
N LEU A 145 -5.68 -10.55 -0.73
CA LEU A 145 -5.15 -11.25 0.45
C LEU A 145 -5.88 -10.86 1.76
N GLY A 146 -6.31 -9.60 1.86
CA GLY A 146 -7.08 -9.10 3.00
C GLY A 146 -8.49 -9.68 3.14
N GLU A 147 -8.99 -10.44 2.16
CA GLU A 147 -10.29 -11.13 2.24
C GLU A 147 -10.15 -12.54 2.83
N PHE A 148 -8.96 -13.15 2.73
CA PHE A 148 -8.65 -14.46 3.28
C PHE A 148 -7.88 -14.40 4.60
N THR A 149 -7.40 -13.22 4.99
CA THR A 149 -6.63 -13.02 6.21
C THR A 149 -7.34 -12.02 7.12
N VAL A 150 -7.44 -12.38 8.40
CA VAL A 150 -8.00 -11.49 9.41
C VAL A 150 -6.88 -10.61 9.97
N GLN A 151 -7.04 -9.29 9.88
CA GLN A 151 -6.04 -8.32 10.33
C GLN A 151 -5.81 -8.32 11.85
N SER A 152 -6.73 -8.91 12.63
CA SER A 152 -6.62 -9.02 14.09
C SER A 152 -7.44 -10.19 14.62
N ILE A 153 -6.95 -10.88 15.65
CA ILE A 153 -7.68 -11.95 16.35
C ILE A 153 -9.06 -11.47 16.83
N LYS A 154 -9.19 -10.17 17.19
CA LYS A 154 -10.46 -9.58 17.63
C LYS A 154 -11.48 -9.36 16.51
N ALA A 155 -11.04 -9.35 15.25
CA ALA A 155 -11.89 -9.22 14.07
C ALA A 155 -12.29 -10.59 13.47
N PHE A 156 -11.90 -11.68 14.14
CA PHE A 156 -12.29 -13.02 13.75
C PHE A 156 -13.78 -13.24 14.02
N ASN A 157 -14.54 -13.50 12.96
CA ASN A 157 -15.95 -13.89 13.06
C ASN A 157 -16.10 -15.34 12.59
N GLU A 158 -16.60 -16.20 13.47
CA GLU A 158 -16.75 -17.65 13.24
C GLU A 158 -17.76 -17.97 12.11
N ASP A 159 -18.73 -17.08 11.85
CA ASP A 159 -19.73 -17.28 10.79
C ASP A 159 -19.20 -16.99 9.37
N SER A 160 -18.13 -16.20 9.26
CA SER A 160 -17.56 -15.79 7.97
C SER A 160 -16.15 -16.33 7.71
N HIS A 161 -15.49 -16.88 8.73
CA HIS A 161 -14.12 -17.39 8.63
C HIS A 161 -14.06 -18.85 9.05
N SER A 162 -13.65 -19.72 8.13
CA SER A 162 -13.59 -21.16 8.33
C SER A 162 -12.59 -21.54 9.42
N LEU A 163 -13.05 -22.19 10.50
CA LEU A 163 -12.16 -22.73 11.54
C LEU A 163 -11.71 -24.15 11.17
N HIS A 164 -10.50 -24.55 11.56
CA HIS A 164 -10.01 -25.92 11.35
C HIS A 164 -10.93 -26.99 11.99
N LYS A 165 -11.67 -26.65 13.05
CA LYS A 165 -12.63 -27.57 13.69
C LYS A 165 -13.77 -27.97 12.74
N ASP A 166 -14.23 -27.07 11.86
CA ASP A 166 -15.29 -27.38 10.89
C ASP A 166 -14.86 -28.43 9.86
N ILE A 167 -13.58 -28.43 9.48
CA ILE A 167 -13.03 -29.39 8.52
C ILE A 167 -13.01 -30.80 9.15
N SER A 168 -12.74 -30.90 10.46
CA SER A 168 -12.79 -32.15 11.21
C SER A 168 -14.21 -32.68 11.42
N GLN A 169 -15.21 -31.79 11.44
CA GLN A 169 -16.61 -32.14 11.59
C GLN A 169 -17.23 -32.57 10.26
N ARG A 170 -16.89 -31.89 9.16
CA ARG A 170 -17.28 -32.31 7.80
C ARG A 170 -16.71 -33.68 7.44
N ARG A 171 -15.44 -33.97 7.73
CA ARG A 171 -14.87 -35.32 7.48
C ARG A 171 -15.63 -36.44 8.20
N ARG A 172 -16.14 -36.19 9.41
CA ARG A 172 -16.98 -37.16 10.15
C ARG A 172 -18.38 -37.33 9.55
N CYS A 173 -18.99 -36.27 9.03
CA CYS A 173 -20.29 -36.40 8.35
C CYS A 173 -20.18 -37.18 7.04
N ILE A 174 -19.14 -36.93 6.24
CA ILE A 174 -18.97 -37.61 4.94
C ILE A 174 -18.62 -39.11 5.14
N LEU A 175 -17.86 -39.45 6.17
CA LEU A 175 -17.59 -40.85 6.55
C LEU A 175 -18.76 -41.52 7.29
N GLY A 176 -19.62 -40.76 7.97
CA GLY A 176 -20.80 -41.27 8.67
C GLY A 176 -22.01 -41.56 7.76
N GLU A 177 -22.08 -40.96 6.57
CA GLU A 177 -23.12 -41.28 5.58
C GLU A 177 -22.81 -42.54 4.75
N SER A 178 -21.54 -42.93 4.66
CA SER A 178 -21.14 -44.16 3.94
C SER A 178 -21.49 -45.46 4.68
N ASN A 179 -21.82 -45.40 5.98
CA ASN A 179 -22.09 -46.58 6.82
C ASN A 179 -23.59 -46.84 7.11
N ARG A 180 -24.50 -46.18 6.37
CA ARG A 180 -25.96 -46.36 6.52
C ARG A 180 -26.63 -47.16 5.39
N HIS A 181 -25.85 -47.79 4.50
CA HIS A 181 -26.37 -48.56 3.35
C HIS A 181 -25.82 -49.99 3.28
N ASN A 182 -25.72 -50.69 4.42
CA ASN A 182 -25.55 -52.14 4.42
C ASN A 182 -26.54 -52.77 5.40
#